data_AF-A0AAV5AR41-F1
#
_entry.id   AF-A0AAV5AR41-F1
#
_cell.length_a   1.000
_cell.length_b   1.000
_cell.length_c   1.000
_cell.angle_alpha   90.00
_cell.angle_beta   90.00
_cell.angle_gamma   90.00
#
_symmetry.space_group_name_H-M   'P 1'
#
loop_
_entity.id
_entity.type
_entity.pdbx_description
1 polymer ?
#
loop_
_entity_poly.entity_id
_entity_poly.type
_entity_poly.pdbx_seq_one_letter_code
_entity_poly.pdbx_strand_id
1 'polypeptide(L)'
;MKGTIPHQLNYIINGENIEFVSFSQRNATWSNTIFSFLMGLIFIVMGIFVLNFEMGLFAFLRGEYDQTTNIMELISESRLPVLVIGSLFSLAGMWVSVSAIFMIFSEGGYFVGTPTRLIHYKKGDVRIYVWELFTDEIKVDIDKKHIRFTLKIGKYERQDKHEVFVPSKIEIVSAENVSKIERVAREQIASLSYSEK
;
A
#
# COMPACT_ATOMS: atom_id res chain seq x y z
N MET A 1 4.91 23.69 -8.32
CA MET A 1 5.83 24.14 -9.40
C MET A 1 5.50 23.31 -10.64
N LYS A 2 5.31 23.95 -11.81
CA LYS A 2 5.11 23.31 -13.11
C LYS A 2 6.38 22.51 -13.47
N GLY A 3 6.45 21.25 -13.04
CA GLY A 3 7.54 20.34 -13.37
C GLY A 3 7.25 19.72 -14.73
N THR A 4 8.11 19.99 -15.70
CA THR A 4 8.14 19.33 -17.02
C THR A 4 7.93 17.83 -16.86
N ILE A 5 6.95 17.29 -17.58
CA ILE A 5 6.71 15.85 -17.70
C ILE A 5 8.05 15.16 -18.01
N PRO A 6 8.41 14.08 -17.30
CA PRO A 6 9.66 13.36 -17.55
C PRO A 6 9.79 13.02 -19.05
N HIS A 7 10.98 13.18 -19.63
CA HIS A 7 11.19 12.95 -21.07
C HIS A 7 10.75 11.54 -21.51
N GLN A 8 10.96 10.54 -20.65
CA GLN A 8 10.50 9.16 -20.84
C GLN A 8 8.96 9.05 -20.92
N LEU A 9 8.24 9.84 -20.12
CA LEU A 9 6.77 9.87 -20.15
C LEU A 9 6.24 10.47 -21.45
N ASN A 10 6.90 11.49 -22.01
CA ASN A 10 6.55 12.01 -23.33
C ASN A 10 6.70 10.97 -24.45
N TYR A 11 7.72 10.11 -24.38
CA TYR A 11 7.87 9.00 -25.34
C TYR A 11 6.71 8.01 -25.24
N ILE A 12 6.26 7.68 -24.02
CA ILE A 12 5.16 6.72 -23.78
C ILE A 12 3.81 7.27 -24.25
N ILE A 13 3.57 8.58 -24.05
CA ILE A 13 2.37 9.27 -24.54
C ILE A 13 2.26 9.17 -26.07
N ASN A 14 3.39 9.02 -26.77
CA ASN A 14 3.45 8.75 -28.21
C ASN A 14 2.70 9.81 -29.05
N GLY A 15 2.75 11.07 -28.64
CA GLY A 15 2.10 12.19 -29.34
C GLY A 15 0.58 12.27 -29.15
N GLU A 16 -0.03 11.45 -28.30
CA GLU A 16 -1.44 11.61 -27.92
C GLU A 16 -1.68 12.96 -27.22
N ASN A 17 -2.86 13.55 -27.41
CA ASN A 17 -3.24 14.75 -26.69
C ASN A 17 -3.34 14.44 -25.19
N ILE A 18 -2.84 15.34 -24.35
CA ILE A 18 -2.86 15.17 -22.90
C ILE A 18 -4.08 15.89 -22.33
N GLU A 19 -5.08 15.15 -21.89
CA GLU A 19 -6.31 15.70 -21.33
C GLU A 19 -6.11 16.14 -19.88
N PHE A 20 -5.35 15.35 -19.11
CA PHE A 20 -4.86 15.74 -17.79
C PHE A 20 -3.52 15.11 -17.46
N VAL A 21 -2.78 15.80 -16.58
CA VAL A 21 -1.63 15.26 -15.85
C VAL A 21 -1.86 15.53 -14.38
N SER A 22 -1.64 14.53 -13.55
CA SER A 22 -1.66 14.67 -12.11
C SER A 22 -0.52 13.89 -11.49
N PHE A 23 0.19 14.52 -10.55
CA PHE A 23 1.20 13.84 -9.77
C PHE A 23 0.58 13.35 -8.47
N SER A 24 0.67 12.04 -8.23
CA SER A 24 0.30 11.42 -6.96
C SER A 24 1.46 11.58 -6.00
N GLN A 25 1.28 12.40 -4.96
CA GLN A 25 2.34 12.67 -3.99
C GLN A 25 2.71 11.43 -3.18
N ARG A 26 1.80 10.45 -3.06
CA ARG A 26 1.97 9.30 -2.17
C ARG A 26 1.50 8.00 -2.81
N ASN A 27 2.18 6.91 -2.47
CA ASN A 27 1.83 5.58 -2.95
C ASN A 27 0.70 4.91 -2.16
N ALA A 28 0.46 5.34 -0.93
CA ALA A 28 -0.50 4.72 -0.02
C ALA A 28 -1.30 5.78 0.74
N THR A 29 -2.51 5.40 1.16
CA THR A 29 -3.35 6.23 2.02
C THR A 29 -2.78 6.30 3.44
N TRP A 30 -3.07 7.40 4.14
CA TRP A 30 -2.68 7.56 5.55
C TRP A 30 -3.23 6.43 6.43
N SER A 31 -4.47 5.99 6.18
CA SER A 31 -5.10 4.92 6.95
C SER A 31 -4.29 3.63 6.90
N ASN A 32 -3.89 3.19 5.70
CA ASN A 32 -3.11 1.96 5.55
C ASN A 32 -1.74 2.09 6.20
N THR A 33 -1.10 3.25 6.04
CA THR A 33 0.23 3.51 6.60
C THR A 33 0.22 3.53 8.13
N ILE A 34 -0.76 4.21 8.73
CA ILE A 34 -0.95 4.25 10.19
C ILE A 34 -1.29 2.86 10.72
N PHE A 35 -2.18 2.13 10.05
CA PHE A 35 -2.54 0.78 10.45
C PHE A 35 -1.33 -0.15 10.42
N SER A 36 -0.54 -0.15 9.33
CA SER A 36 0.69 -0.95 9.25
C SER A 36 1.70 -0.57 10.34
N PHE A 37 1.87 0.72 10.62
CA PHE A 37 2.78 1.16 11.69
C PHE A 37 2.33 0.68 13.06
N LEU A 38 1.03 0.82 13.39
CA LEU A 38 0.44 0.35 14.64
C LEU A 38 0.58 -1.16 14.79
N MET A 39 0.31 -1.92 13.73
CA MET A 39 0.53 -3.38 13.75
C MET A 39 1.99 -3.69 14.04
N GLY A 40 2.95 -3.03 13.39
CA GLY A 40 4.37 -3.21 13.68
C GLY A 40 4.72 -2.97 15.16
N LEU A 41 4.17 -1.92 15.77
CA LEU A 41 4.35 -1.66 17.20
C LEU A 41 3.76 -2.77 18.09
N ILE A 42 2.56 -3.27 17.76
CA ILE A 42 1.94 -4.38 18.49
C ILE A 42 2.83 -5.63 18.44
N PHE A 43 3.39 -5.97 17.29
CA PHE A 43 4.29 -7.11 17.13
C PHE A 43 5.58 -6.94 17.96
N ILE A 44 6.15 -5.74 18.01
CA ILE A 44 7.31 -5.43 18.85
C ILE A 44 6.97 -5.63 20.33
N VAL A 45 5.87 -5.03 20.80
CA VAL A 45 5.41 -5.13 22.19
C VAL A 45 5.12 -6.59 22.56
N MET A 46 4.45 -7.34 21.68
CA MET A 46 4.16 -8.76 21.91
C MET A 46 5.45 -9.58 22.00
N GLY A 47 6.43 -9.34 21.12
CA GLY A 47 7.73 -10.02 21.19
C GLY A 47 8.46 -9.74 22.50
N ILE A 48 8.50 -8.48 22.94
CA ILE A 48 9.09 -8.09 24.23
C ILE A 48 8.32 -8.72 25.40
N PHE A 49 6.99 -8.73 25.34
CA PHE A 49 6.13 -9.33 26.35
C PHE A 49 6.38 -10.83 26.49
N VAL A 50 6.44 -11.57 25.38
CA VAL A 50 6.75 -13.02 25.39
C VAL A 50 8.11 -13.27 26.02
N LEU A 51 9.13 -12.49 25.64
CA LEU A 51 10.47 -12.61 26.22
C LEU A 51 10.45 -12.34 27.73
N ASN A 52 9.81 -11.27 28.18
CA ASN A 52 9.74 -10.91 29.60
C ASN A 52 8.90 -11.88 30.43
N PHE A 53 7.75 -12.32 29.91
CA PHE A 53 6.85 -13.24 30.60
C PHE A 53 7.53 -14.59 30.82
N GLU A 54 8.17 -15.14 29.80
CA GLU A 54 8.89 -16.41 29.91
C GLU A 54 10.09 -16.28 30.85
N MET A 55 10.85 -15.18 30.77
CA MET A 55 11.94 -14.92 31.72
C MET A 55 11.43 -14.83 33.16
N GLY A 56 10.32 -14.13 33.40
CA GLY A 56 9.72 -13.96 34.74
C GLY A 56 9.11 -15.24 35.31
N LEU A 57 8.38 -16.01 34.49
CA LEU A 57 7.82 -17.31 34.87
C LEU A 57 8.93 -18.28 35.27
N PHE A 58 10.03 -18.28 34.51
CA PHE A 58 11.15 -19.17 34.77
C PHE A 58 11.91 -18.81 36.05
N ALA A 59 12.22 -17.53 36.26
CA ALA A 59 12.83 -17.04 37.50
C ALA A 59 11.97 -17.40 38.72
N PHE A 60 10.64 -17.31 38.58
CA PHE A 60 9.69 -17.74 39.60
C PHE A 60 9.76 -19.25 39.88
N LEU A 61 9.78 -20.10 38.84
CA LEU A 61 9.85 -21.56 39.00
C LEU A 61 11.16 -22.06 39.66
N ARG A 62 12.27 -21.31 39.51
CA ARG A 62 13.55 -21.64 40.17
C ARG A 62 13.69 -21.08 41.59
N GLY A 63 12.77 -20.22 42.04
CA GLY A 63 12.94 -19.48 43.28
C GLY A 63 14.07 -18.45 43.23
N GLU A 64 14.55 -18.11 42.03
CA GLU A 64 15.60 -17.12 41.73
C GLU A 64 15.00 -15.75 41.39
N TYR A 65 13.82 -15.46 41.97
CA TYR A 65 13.15 -14.18 41.77
C TYR A 65 14.08 -13.07 42.28
N ASP A 66 14.48 -12.15 41.37
CA ASP A 66 15.44 -11.03 41.56
C ASP A 66 16.89 -11.25 41.09
N GLN A 67 17.25 -12.42 40.51
CA GLN A 67 18.52 -12.55 39.77
C GLN A 67 18.36 -12.17 38.29
N THR A 68 19.17 -11.20 37.83
CA THR A 68 19.23 -10.79 36.43
C THR A 68 19.93 -11.86 35.60
N THR A 69 19.16 -12.77 35.00
CA THR A 69 19.69 -13.77 34.07
C THR A 69 20.26 -13.08 32.84
N ASN A 70 21.52 -13.36 32.53
CA ASN A 70 22.23 -12.72 31.43
C ASN A 70 21.91 -13.45 30.11
N ILE A 71 21.93 -12.74 28.96
CA ILE A 71 21.57 -13.31 27.64
C ILE A 71 22.40 -14.56 27.31
N MET A 72 23.65 -14.60 27.78
CA MET A 72 24.56 -15.72 27.57
C MET A 72 24.15 -17.00 28.32
N GLU A 73 23.53 -16.84 29.49
CA GLU A 73 22.99 -17.93 30.28
C GLU A 73 21.75 -18.51 29.60
N LEU A 74 20.88 -17.65 29.04
CA LEU A 74 19.73 -18.04 28.23
C LEU A 74 20.10 -18.93 27.02
N ILE A 75 21.21 -18.62 26.34
CA ILE A 75 21.66 -19.39 25.15
C ILE A 75 22.14 -20.79 25.57
N SER A 76 22.75 -20.92 26.74
CA SER A 76 23.32 -22.19 27.23
C SER A 76 22.29 -23.19 27.73
N GLU A 77 21.13 -22.73 28.23
CA GLU A 77 20.17 -23.56 28.96
C GLU A 77 18.98 -24.07 28.13
N SER A 78 19.15 -24.41 26.85
CA SER A 78 18.06 -24.92 25.98
C SER A 78 16.87 -23.96 25.78
N ARG A 79 17.01 -22.67 26.13
CA ARG A 79 15.99 -21.63 25.94
C ARG A 79 16.00 -20.98 24.55
N LEU A 80 16.73 -21.62 23.63
CA LEU A 80 16.84 -21.28 22.22
C LEU A 80 15.45 -21.09 21.55
N PRO A 81 14.44 -21.96 21.76
CA PRO A 81 13.15 -21.80 21.11
C PRO A 81 12.40 -20.52 21.51
N VAL A 82 12.41 -20.15 22.79
CA VAL A 82 11.72 -18.96 23.30
C VAL A 82 12.43 -17.68 22.83
N LEU A 83 13.77 -17.66 22.90
CA LEU A 83 14.57 -16.58 22.34
C LEU A 83 14.31 -16.40 20.84
N VAL A 84 14.24 -17.50 20.08
CA VAL A 84 13.97 -17.49 18.65
C VAL A 84 12.56 -16.96 18.38
N ILE A 85 11.54 -17.44 19.08
CA ILE A 85 10.16 -16.98 18.87
C ILE A 85 10.02 -15.49 19.22
N GLY A 86 10.46 -15.09 20.40
CA GLY A 86 10.36 -13.69 20.84
C GLY A 86 11.14 -12.73 19.92
N SER A 87 12.36 -13.10 19.52
CA SER A 87 13.16 -12.32 18.58
C SER A 87 12.54 -12.24 17.19
N LEU A 88 11.95 -13.33 16.68
CA LEU A 88 11.24 -13.32 15.39
C LEU A 88 10.04 -12.36 15.40
N PHE A 89 9.23 -12.36 16.47
CA PHE A 89 8.09 -11.43 16.60
C PHE A 89 8.57 -9.97 16.66
N SER A 90 9.61 -9.68 17.44
CA SER A 90 10.18 -8.33 17.53
C SER A 90 10.81 -7.87 16.20
N LEU A 91 11.54 -8.74 15.51
CA LEU A 91 12.14 -8.44 14.19
C LEU A 91 11.08 -8.23 13.12
N ALA A 92 10.05 -9.07 13.08
CA ALA A 92 8.92 -8.91 12.17
C ALA A 92 8.19 -7.58 12.41
N GLY A 93 7.94 -7.23 13.68
CA GLY A 93 7.34 -5.95 14.04
C GLY A 93 8.19 -4.76 13.60
N MET A 94 9.50 -4.80 13.85
CA MET A 94 10.45 -3.77 13.41
C MET A 94 10.46 -3.63 11.90
N TRP A 95 10.51 -4.73 11.16
CA TRP A 95 10.47 -4.74 9.71
C TRP A 95 9.18 -4.07 9.17
N VAL A 96 8.03 -4.40 9.75
CA VAL A 96 6.74 -3.82 9.37
C VAL A 96 6.69 -2.32 9.68
N SER A 97 7.16 -1.89 10.86
CA SER A 97 7.21 -0.47 11.23
C SER A 97 8.12 0.34 10.31
N VAL A 98 9.32 -0.17 10.00
CA VAL A 98 10.27 0.47 9.08
C VAL A 98 9.67 0.55 7.67
N SER A 99 9.02 -0.52 7.21
CA SER A 99 8.33 -0.52 5.91
C SER A 99 7.21 0.51 5.84
N ALA A 100 6.42 0.66 6.91
CA ALA A 100 5.38 1.68 6.99
C ALA A 100 5.98 3.10 6.91
N ILE A 101 7.11 3.35 7.56
CA ILE A 101 7.84 4.62 7.46
C ILE A 101 8.30 4.85 6.01
N PHE A 102 8.86 3.84 5.33
CA PHE A 102 9.22 3.98 3.92
C PHE A 102 8.02 4.27 3.01
N MET A 103 6.83 3.74 3.32
CA MET A 103 5.61 4.06 2.57
C MET A 103 5.21 5.54 2.72
N ILE A 104 5.47 6.19 3.86
CA ILE A 104 5.20 7.63 4.07
C ILE A 104 5.98 8.48 3.06
N PHE A 105 7.22 8.09 2.78
CA PHE A 105 8.14 8.80 1.87
C PHE A 105 8.08 8.28 0.43
N SER A 106 7.31 7.22 0.17
CA SER A 106 7.18 6.64 -1.16
C SER A 106 6.22 7.47 -2.01
N GLU A 107 6.78 8.17 -2.99
CA GLU A 107 6.02 8.92 -3.99
C GLU A 107 5.10 8.00 -4.83
N GLY A 108 3.95 8.53 -5.26
CA GLY A 108 2.94 7.79 -6.04
C GLY A 108 3.22 7.75 -7.54
N GLY A 109 3.84 8.79 -8.10
CA GLY A 109 4.18 8.89 -9.52
C GLY A 109 3.20 9.73 -10.34
N TYR A 110 3.41 9.79 -11.65
CA TYR A 110 2.60 10.58 -12.58
C TYR A 110 1.44 9.76 -13.12
N PHE A 111 0.27 10.37 -13.20
CA PHE A 111 -0.90 9.86 -13.89
C PHE A 111 -1.24 10.80 -15.04
N VAL A 112 -1.35 10.25 -16.25
CA VAL A 112 -1.64 10.99 -17.46
C VAL A 112 -2.86 10.38 -18.13
N GLY A 113 -3.91 11.17 -18.32
CA GLY A 113 -5.05 10.80 -19.13
C GLY A 113 -4.87 11.27 -20.56
N THR A 114 -5.00 10.35 -21.51
CA THR A 114 -5.08 10.62 -22.95
C THR A 114 -6.44 10.16 -23.46
N PRO A 115 -6.84 10.48 -24.71
CA PRO A 115 -8.12 10.02 -25.26
C PRO A 115 -8.32 8.51 -25.27
N THR A 116 -7.23 7.72 -25.28
CA THR A 116 -7.29 6.25 -25.44
C THR A 116 -7.05 5.49 -24.14
N ARG A 117 -6.31 6.09 -23.19
CA ARG A 117 -5.84 5.37 -22.00
C ARG A 117 -5.43 6.30 -20.85
N LEU A 118 -5.42 5.71 -19.66
CA LEU A 118 -4.76 6.23 -18.47
C LEU A 118 -3.36 5.61 -18.34
N ILE A 119 -2.34 6.45 -18.18
CA ILE A 119 -0.94 6.03 -18.01
C ILE A 119 -0.49 6.37 -16.59
N HIS A 120 0.02 5.38 -15.87
CA HIS A 120 0.71 5.55 -14.59
C HIS A 120 2.22 5.35 -14.79
N TYR A 121 3.00 6.36 -14.46
CA TYR A 121 4.45 6.36 -14.57
C TYR A 121 5.12 6.59 -13.22
N LYS A 122 5.98 5.66 -12.80
CA LYS A 122 6.69 5.74 -11.52
C LYS A 122 8.12 5.21 -11.65
N LYS A 123 9.10 6.11 -11.62
CA LYS A 123 10.54 5.78 -11.60
C LYS A 123 10.96 4.74 -12.65
N GLY A 124 10.46 4.87 -13.88
CA GLY A 124 10.73 3.94 -14.98
C GLY A 124 9.71 2.82 -15.16
N ASP A 125 8.89 2.52 -14.15
CA ASP A 125 7.76 1.60 -14.30
C ASP A 125 6.58 2.31 -14.99
N VAL A 126 5.95 1.63 -15.94
CA VAL A 126 4.86 2.15 -16.77
C VAL A 126 3.71 1.17 -16.72
N ARG A 127 2.55 1.66 -16.31
CA ARG A 127 1.29 0.89 -16.38
C ARG A 127 0.31 1.66 -17.24
N ILE A 128 -0.29 0.94 -18.18
CA ILE A 128 -1.21 1.51 -19.15
C ILE A 128 -2.56 0.84 -18.95
N TYR A 129 -3.59 1.65 -18.76
CA TYR A 129 -4.96 1.23 -18.53
C TYR A 129 -5.85 1.83 -19.61
N VAL A 130 -6.33 0.98 -20.51
CA VAL A 130 -7.24 1.36 -21.58
C VAL A 130 -8.62 1.69 -20.99
N TRP A 131 -9.28 2.76 -21.44
CA TRP A 131 -10.51 3.28 -20.81
C TRP A 131 -11.66 2.27 -20.79
N GLU A 132 -11.70 1.37 -21.77
CA GLU A 132 -12.67 0.30 -21.93
C GLU A 132 -12.64 -0.69 -20.75
N LEU A 133 -11.50 -0.79 -20.05
CA LEU A 133 -11.34 -1.63 -18.85
C LEU A 133 -11.96 -1.02 -17.61
N PHE A 134 -12.36 0.26 -17.63
CA PHE A 134 -12.94 0.94 -16.48
C PHE A 134 -14.44 0.68 -16.39
N THR A 135 -14.95 0.63 -15.16
CA THR A 135 -16.40 0.69 -14.92
C THR A 135 -16.84 2.15 -14.73
N ASP A 136 -18.14 2.38 -14.66
CA ASP A 136 -18.75 3.66 -14.30
C ASP A 136 -18.61 4.00 -12.80
N GLU A 137 -18.12 3.06 -11.98
CA GLU A 137 -17.86 3.24 -10.56
C GLU A 137 -16.55 4.00 -10.33
N ILE A 138 -16.69 5.32 -10.18
CA ILE A 138 -15.61 6.24 -9.79
C ILE A 138 -15.93 6.83 -8.42
N LYS A 139 -15.04 6.63 -7.45
CA LYS A 139 -15.16 7.22 -6.10
C LYS A 139 -14.19 8.38 -5.96
N VAL A 140 -14.71 9.54 -5.55
CA VAL A 140 -13.94 10.76 -5.35
C VAL A 140 -14.11 11.26 -3.92
N ASP A 141 -12.99 11.60 -3.29
CA ASP A 141 -12.92 12.34 -2.03
C ASP A 141 -12.12 13.62 -2.31
N ILE A 142 -12.83 14.74 -2.45
CA ILE A 142 -12.25 16.03 -2.83
C ILE A 142 -11.34 16.56 -1.71
N ASP A 143 -11.78 16.43 -0.45
CA ASP A 143 -11.05 16.91 0.73
C ASP A 143 -9.72 16.19 0.90
N LYS A 144 -9.71 14.87 0.70
CA LYS A 144 -8.48 14.05 0.75
C LYS A 144 -7.71 14.03 -0.57
N LYS A 145 -8.20 14.73 -1.59
CA LYS A 145 -7.64 14.73 -2.96
C LYS A 145 -7.40 13.30 -3.47
N HIS A 146 -8.39 12.43 -3.30
CA HIS A 146 -8.27 11.01 -3.58
C HIS A 146 -9.34 10.59 -4.60
N ILE A 147 -8.92 9.85 -5.62
CA ILE A 147 -9.81 9.24 -6.61
C ILE A 147 -9.48 7.77 -6.77
N ARG A 148 -10.53 6.97 -6.82
CA ARG A 148 -10.45 5.52 -7.02
C ARG A 148 -11.32 5.13 -8.21
N PHE A 149 -10.70 4.41 -9.12
CA PHE A 149 -11.35 3.78 -10.26
C PHE A 149 -11.52 2.28 -10.01
N THR A 150 -12.67 1.74 -10.36
CA THR A 150 -12.90 0.30 -10.43
C THR A 150 -12.75 -0.18 -11.87
N LEU A 151 -12.05 -1.31 -12.07
CA LEU A 151 -11.88 -1.93 -13.38
C LEU A 151 -12.83 -3.13 -13.56
N LYS A 152 -13.21 -3.41 -14.80
CA LYS A 152 -13.94 -4.61 -15.22
C LYS A 152 -13.12 -5.88 -15.02
N ILE A 153 -11.78 -5.75 -14.97
CA ILE A 153 -10.84 -6.84 -14.71
C ILE A 153 -10.54 -6.97 -13.22
N GLY A 154 -10.22 -8.17 -12.77
CA GLY A 154 -10.07 -8.48 -11.35
C GLY A 154 -9.48 -9.86 -11.13
N LYS A 155 -9.56 -10.32 -9.90
CA LYS A 155 -9.16 -11.67 -9.50
C LYS A 155 -10.31 -12.34 -8.77
N TYR A 156 -10.39 -13.66 -8.89
CA TYR A 156 -11.28 -14.44 -8.04
C TYR A 156 -10.58 -14.70 -6.71
N GLU A 157 -11.23 -14.31 -5.62
CA GLU A 157 -10.77 -14.60 -4.26
C GLU A 157 -11.76 -15.55 -3.61
N ARG A 158 -11.24 -16.54 -2.88
CA ARG A 158 -12.05 -17.44 -2.08
C ARG A 158 -12.45 -16.74 -0.80
N GLN A 159 -13.72 -16.36 -0.68
CA GLN A 159 -14.32 -15.91 0.57
C GLN A 159 -15.17 -17.06 1.12
N ASP A 160 -14.79 -17.54 2.30
CA ASP A 160 -15.36 -18.71 2.95
C ASP A 160 -15.33 -19.97 2.05
N LYS A 161 -16.46 -20.27 1.40
CA LYS A 161 -16.70 -21.46 0.57
C LYS A 161 -16.98 -21.15 -0.91
N HIS A 162 -17.06 -19.88 -1.29
CA HIS A 162 -17.38 -19.47 -2.65
C HIS A 162 -16.26 -18.63 -3.25
N GLU A 163 -16.06 -18.77 -4.56
CA GLU A 163 -15.19 -17.89 -5.32
C GLU A 163 -15.96 -16.61 -5.66
N VAL A 164 -15.45 -15.47 -5.21
CA VAL A 164 -16.04 -14.16 -5.43
C VAL A 164 -15.10 -13.37 -6.35
N PHE A 165 -15.65 -12.77 -7.39
CA PHE A 165 -14.89 -11.88 -8.25
C PHE A 165 -14.61 -10.56 -7.52
N VAL A 166 -13.34 -10.21 -7.38
CA VAL A 166 -12.86 -8.96 -6.77
C VAL A 166 -12.26 -8.07 -7.86
N PRO A 167 -12.97 -7.00 -8.27
CA PRO A 167 -12.49 -6.04 -9.25
C PRO A 167 -11.16 -5.39 -8.82
N SER A 168 -10.28 -5.20 -9.80
CA SER A 168 -9.05 -4.42 -9.62
C SER A 168 -9.38 -2.94 -9.44
N LYS A 169 -8.57 -2.25 -8.64
CA LYS A 169 -8.78 -0.84 -8.30
C LYS A 169 -7.51 -0.04 -8.58
N ILE A 170 -7.68 1.15 -9.14
CA ILE A 170 -6.60 2.12 -9.32
C ILE A 170 -6.88 3.28 -8.38
N GLU A 171 -5.92 3.60 -7.51
CA GLU A 171 -6.01 4.70 -6.56
C GLU A 171 -5.00 5.79 -6.92
N ILE A 172 -5.48 7.02 -7.06
CA ILE A 172 -4.64 8.21 -7.18
C ILE A 172 -4.80 9.00 -5.90
N VAL A 173 -3.75 9.01 -5.07
CA VAL A 173 -3.75 9.58 -3.72
C VAL A 173 -3.08 10.95 -3.74
N SER A 174 -3.70 11.94 -3.11
CA SER A 174 -3.17 13.32 -3.06
C SER A 174 -2.94 13.89 -4.46
N ALA A 175 -3.87 13.64 -5.38
CA ALA A 175 -3.79 14.09 -6.76
C ALA A 175 -4.12 15.59 -6.87
N GLU A 176 -3.43 16.30 -7.76
CA GLU A 176 -3.83 17.65 -8.13
C GLU A 176 -5.09 17.61 -9.01
N ASN A 177 -6.04 18.51 -8.71
CA ASN A 177 -7.25 18.75 -9.50
C ASN A 177 -8.11 17.49 -9.75
N VAL A 178 -8.51 16.81 -8.68
CA VAL A 178 -9.31 15.57 -8.74
C VAL A 178 -10.61 15.73 -9.53
N SER A 179 -11.27 16.89 -9.43
CA SER A 179 -12.49 17.17 -10.20
C SER A 179 -12.27 17.14 -11.71
N LYS A 180 -11.12 17.64 -12.19
CA LYS A 180 -10.77 17.55 -13.62
C LYS A 180 -10.54 16.10 -14.05
N ILE A 181 -9.82 15.32 -13.23
CA ILE A 181 -9.52 13.92 -13.50
C ILE A 181 -10.83 13.13 -13.62
N GLU A 182 -11.73 13.30 -12.66
CA GLU A 182 -13.01 12.59 -12.65
C GLU A 182 -13.88 12.93 -13.86
N ARG A 183 -14.02 14.22 -14.18
CA ARG A 183 -14.81 14.66 -15.32
C ARG A 183 -14.31 14.05 -16.63
N VAL A 184 -12.99 14.16 -16.88
CA VAL A 184 -12.37 13.59 -18.08
C VAL A 184 -12.57 12.08 -18.13
N ALA A 185 -12.32 11.37 -17.02
CA ALA A 185 -12.50 9.93 -16.99
C ALA A 185 -13.96 9.51 -17.26
N ARG A 186 -14.96 10.22 -16.71
CA ARG A 186 -16.37 9.94 -17.01
C ARG A 186 -16.72 10.19 -18.47
N GLU A 187 -16.24 11.29 -19.04
CA GLU A 187 -16.45 11.62 -20.46
C GLU A 187 -15.93 10.50 -21.36
N GLN A 188 -14.72 9.98 -21.08
CA GLN A 188 -14.14 8.87 -21.85
C GLN A 188 -14.86 7.54 -21.66
N ILE A 189 -15.23 7.19 -20.43
CA ILE A 189 -15.96 5.94 -20.15
C ILE A 189 -17.36 5.99 -20.79
N ALA A 190 -18.01 7.15 -20.76
CA ALA A 190 -19.32 7.33 -21.36
C ALA A 190 -19.24 7.26 -22.90
N SER A 191 -18.28 7.95 -23.53
CA SER A 191 -18.14 7.97 -25.00
C SER A 191 -17.99 6.57 -25.59
N LEU A 192 -17.24 5.70 -24.90
CA LEU A 192 -17.06 4.30 -25.28
C LEU A 192 -18.35 3.49 -25.12
N SER A 193 -19.10 3.72 -24.04
CA SER A 193 -20.37 3.02 -23.78
C SER A 193 -21.46 3.37 -24.82
N TYR A 194 -21.39 4.56 -25.43
CA TYR A 194 -22.29 4.96 -26.51
C TYR A 194 -21.86 4.42 -27.88
N SER A 195 -20.58 4.10 -28.09
CA SER A 195 -20.08 3.56 -29.35
C SER A 195 -20.39 2.06 -29.55
N GLU A 196 -20.81 1.35 -28.49
CA GLU A 196 -21.18 -0.08 -28.55
C GLU A 196 -22.68 -0.34 -28.81
N LYS A 197 -23.49 0.71 -28.99
CA LYS A 197 -24.92 0.63 -29.33
C LYS A 197 -25.18 0.96 -30.80
#